data_AF-A0AA35RTX1-F1
#
_entry.id   AF-A0AA35RTX1-F1
#
_cell.length_a   1.000
_cell.length_b   1.000
_cell.length_c   1.000
_cell.angle_alpha   90.00
_cell.angle_beta   90.00
_cell.angle_gamma   90.00
#
_symmetry.space_group_name_H-M   'P 1'
#
loop_
_entity.id
_entity.type
_entity.pdbx_description
1 polymer ?
#
loop_
_entity_poly.entity_id
_entity_poly.type
_entity_poly.pdbx_seq_one_letter_code
_entity_poly.pdbx_strand_id
1 'polypeptide(L)'
;MELSEEDWSKLSPEELMDRKDAIETEMQACNTVLENQGGVGMNGRLVDDEGFPRPDIDVYAVRRARNRIICLRNDHKAVMKLIEEKLHQIHAETRLRRGAESEGVARGEERRILPTAFARVSQVTDGSPAASAVSQDYKVYVSVCCLFHRG
;
A
#
# COMPACT_ATOMS: atom_id res chain seq x y z
N MET A 1 -21.02 15.32 15.23
CA MET A 1 -19.82 15.29 16.09
C MET A 1 -18.64 15.28 15.15
N GLU A 2 -18.12 16.47 14.83
CA GLU A 2 -16.87 16.61 14.07
C GLU A 2 -15.74 16.20 15.00
N LEU A 3 -15.10 15.07 14.72
CA LEU A 3 -13.88 14.68 15.40
C LEU A 3 -12.76 15.56 14.84
N SER A 4 -12.03 16.22 15.72
CA SER A 4 -10.93 17.11 15.32
C SER A 4 -9.82 16.31 14.65
N GLU A 5 -9.07 16.91 13.72
CA GLU A 5 -7.92 16.26 13.05
C GLU A 5 -6.90 15.68 14.06
N GLU A 6 -6.85 16.25 15.26
CA GLU A 6 -5.97 15.85 16.35
C GLU A 6 -6.29 14.46 16.92
N ASP A 7 -7.53 13.99 16.79
CA ASP A 7 -7.97 12.69 17.32
C ASP A 7 -7.49 11.54 16.41
N TRP A 8 -7.47 11.75 15.10
CA TRP A 8 -7.07 10.73 14.12
C TRP A 8 -5.60 10.34 14.22
N SER A 9 -4.74 11.29 14.61
CA SER A 9 -3.28 11.10 14.68
C SER A 9 -2.82 10.07 15.72
N LYS A 10 -3.63 9.85 16.76
CA LYS A 10 -3.33 8.99 17.92
C LYS A 10 -3.79 7.54 17.74
N LEU A 11 -4.62 7.28 16.74
CA LEU A 11 -5.17 5.95 16.48
C LEU A 11 -4.11 5.01 15.89
N SER A 12 -4.30 3.72 16.14
CA SER A 12 -3.52 2.64 15.54
C SER A 12 -3.88 2.46 14.04
N PRO A 13 -3.01 1.82 13.24
CA PRO A 13 -3.30 1.56 11.83
C PRO A 13 -4.58 0.75 11.61
N GLU A 14 -4.87 -0.21 12.50
CA GLU A 14 -6.07 -1.05 12.44
C GLU A 14 -7.34 -0.21 12.65
N GLU A 15 -7.36 0.65 13.67
CA GLU A 15 -8.49 1.56 13.94
C GLU A 15 -8.72 2.57 12.80
N LEU A 16 -7.65 3.00 12.11
CA LEU A 16 -7.76 3.86 10.93
C LEU A 16 -8.41 3.12 9.74
N MET A 17 -8.15 1.82 9.58
CA MET A 17 -8.81 0.99 8.55
C MET A 17 -10.30 0.82 8.87
N ASP A 18 -10.64 0.48 10.12
CA ASP A 18 -12.04 0.37 10.56
C ASP A 18 -12.80 1.68 10.35
N ARG A 19 -12.14 2.81 10.64
CA ARG A 19 -12.75 4.11 10.34
C ARG A 19 -12.99 4.28 8.85
N LYS A 20 -11.99 4.02 8.02
CA LYS A 20 -12.11 4.18 6.57
C LYS A 20 -13.29 3.37 6.05
N ASP A 21 -13.46 2.14 6.52
CA ASP A 21 -14.59 1.28 6.14
C ASP A 21 -15.94 1.83 6.64
N ALA A 22 -15.98 2.41 7.85
CA ALA A 22 -17.17 3.12 8.34
C ALA A 22 -17.52 4.34 7.47
N ILE A 23 -16.53 5.12 7.03
CA ILE A 23 -16.71 6.26 6.12
C ILE A 23 -17.24 5.80 4.77
N GLU A 24 -16.68 4.71 4.21
CA GLU A 24 -17.14 4.14 2.94
C GLU A 24 -18.58 3.63 3.02
N THR A 25 -18.93 2.97 4.12
CA THR A 25 -20.30 2.49 4.38
C THR A 25 -21.28 3.67 4.46
N GLU A 26 -20.90 4.75 5.16
CA GLU A 26 -21.75 5.95 5.25
C GLU A 26 -21.89 6.66 3.89
N MET A 27 -20.80 6.69 3.10
CA MET A 27 -20.82 7.25 1.75
C MET A 27 -21.75 6.44 0.83
N GLN A 28 -21.71 5.11 0.92
CA GLN A 28 -22.61 4.22 0.20
C GLN A 28 -24.08 4.48 0.60
N ALA A 29 -24.37 4.57 1.89
CA ALA A 29 -25.72 4.89 2.35
C ALA A 29 -26.24 6.22 1.79
N CYS A 30 -25.40 7.26 1.75
CA CYS A 30 -25.76 8.54 1.14
C CYS A 30 -25.97 8.43 -0.38
N ASN A 31 -25.18 7.61 -1.09
CA ASN A 31 -25.38 7.36 -2.51
C ASN A 31 -26.71 6.65 -2.78
N THR A 32 -27.09 5.66 -1.97
CA THR A 32 -28.39 4.99 -2.08
C THR A 32 -29.54 5.99 -1.92
N VAL A 33 -29.42 6.98 -1.03
CA VAL A 33 -30.39 8.07 -0.92
C VAL A 33 -30.48 8.87 -2.24
N LEU A 34 -29.35 9.18 -2.88
CA LEU A 34 -29.34 9.89 -4.16
C LEU A 34 -29.92 9.06 -5.32
N GLU A 35 -29.71 7.76 -5.32
CA GLU A 35 -30.27 6.83 -6.32
C GLU A 35 -31.79 6.72 -6.18
N ASN A 36 -32.28 6.59 -4.95
CA ASN A 36 -33.72 6.52 -4.66
C ASN A 36 -34.46 7.83 -4.99
N GLN A 37 -33.78 8.97 -4.92
CA GLN A 37 -34.33 10.29 -5.25
C GLN A 37 -34.19 10.58 -6.75
N GLY A 38 -34.79 9.74 -7.59
CA GLY A 38 -34.87 9.95 -9.04
C GLY A 38 -33.54 9.86 -9.81
N GLY A 39 -32.50 9.27 -9.21
CA GLY A 39 -31.20 9.09 -9.87
C GLY A 39 -30.48 10.40 -10.24
N VAL A 40 -30.78 11.51 -9.54
CA VAL A 40 -30.20 12.83 -9.83
C VAL A 40 -28.68 12.84 -9.62
N GLY A 41 -28.17 11.88 -8.83
CA GLY A 41 -26.75 11.70 -8.56
C GLY A 41 -26.13 12.92 -7.86
N MET A 42 -24.81 13.07 -7.99
CA MET A 42 -24.06 14.11 -7.28
C MET A 42 -24.14 15.50 -7.93
N ASN A 43 -24.31 15.55 -9.26
CA ASN A 43 -24.21 16.78 -10.04
C ASN A 43 -25.51 17.16 -10.79
N GLY A 44 -26.57 16.35 -10.71
CA GLY A 44 -27.81 16.64 -11.42
C GLY A 44 -28.51 17.91 -10.93
N ARG A 45 -29.28 18.53 -11.84
CA ARG A 45 -30.09 19.74 -11.59
C ARG A 45 -31.18 19.45 -10.56
N LEU A 46 -31.32 20.32 -9.57
CA LEU A 46 -32.34 20.24 -8.51
C LEU A 46 -33.58 21.11 -8.79
N VAL A 47 -33.52 21.88 -9.86
CA VAL A 47 -34.60 22.75 -10.33
C VAL A 47 -35.08 22.28 -11.69
N ASP A 48 -36.33 22.58 -11.99
CA ASP A 48 -36.92 22.41 -13.31
C ASP A 48 -36.47 23.52 -14.27
N ASP A 49 -37.10 23.59 -15.44
CA ASP A 49 -36.79 24.57 -16.48
C ASP A 49 -37.41 25.96 -16.22
N GLU A 50 -38.37 26.03 -15.30
CA GLU A 50 -39.01 27.27 -14.86
C GLU A 50 -38.29 27.90 -13.65
N GLY A 51 -37.37 27.14 -13.03
CA GLY A 51 -36.53 27.59 -11.91
C GLY A 51 -37.09 27.23 -10.54
N PHE A 52 -38.14 26.41 -10.48
CA PHE A 52 -38.72 25.94 -9.22
C PHE A 52 -38.05 24.64 -8.73
N PRO A 53 -38.07 24.36 -7.41
CA PRO A 53 -37.63 23.07 -6.87
C PRO A 53 -38.44 21.94 -7.51
N ARG A 54 -37.72 20.91 -7.97
CA ARG A 54 -38.35 19.76 -8.60
C ARG A 54 -39.36 19.07 -7.67
N PRO A 55 -40.60 18.81 -8.13
CA PRO A 55 -41.62 18.17 -7.31
C PRO A 55 -41.44 16.64 -7.21
N ASP A 56 -40.68 16.04 -8.12
CA ASP A 56 -40.42 14.60 -8.18
C ASP A 56 -39.38 14.11 -7.17
N ILE A 57 -38.61 15.02 -6.55
CA ILE A 57 -37.53 14.68 -5.62
C ILE A 57 -37.61 15.51 -4.34
N ASP A 58 -37.14 14.93 -3.23
CA ASP A 58 -36.86 15.71 -2.03
C ASP A 58 -35.53 16.46 -2.20
N VAL A 59 -35.61 17.70 -2.69
CA VAL A 59 -34.47 18.60 -2.91
C VAL A 59 -33.65 18.79 -1.62
N TYR A 60 -34.29 18.80 -0.45
CA TYR A 60 -33.60 18.99 0.83
C TYR A 60 -32.78 17.75 1.20
N ALA A 61 -33.38 16.55 1.09
CA ALA A 61 -32.67 15.30 1.32
C ALA A 61 -31.47 15.13 0.37
N VAL A 62 -31.66 15.45 -0.91
CA VAL A 62 -30.59 15.39 -1.92
C VAL A 62 -29.45 16.35 -1.57
N ARG A 63 -29.75 17.60 -1.20
CA ARG A 63 -28.71 18.57 -0.77
C ARG A 63 -27.93 18.07 0.44
N ARG A 64 -28.63 17.53 1.45
CA ARG A 64 -27.98 16.97 2.64
C ARG A 64 -27.08 15.79 2.30
N ALA A 65 -27.57 14.86 1.49
CA ALA A 65 -26.80 13.70 1.07
C ALA A 65 -25.53 14.11 0.28
N ARG A 66 -25.66 15.05 -0.67
CA ARG A 66 -24.51 15.58 -1.42
C ARG A 66 -23.49 16.24 -0.51
N ASN A 67 -23.92 17.13 0.37
CA ASN A 67 -22.99 17.78 1.30
C ASN A 67 -22.28 16.76 2.19
N ARG A 68 -23.02 15.76 2.68
CA ARG A 68 -22.44 14.70 3.51
C ARG A 68 -21.39 13.89 2.74
N ILE A 69 -21.67 13.50 1.50
CA ILE A 69 -20.72 12.79 0.64
C ILE A 69 -19.45 13.62 0.40
N ILE A 70 -19.57 14.94 0.19
CA ILE A 70 -18.39 15.81 0.01
C ILE A 70 -17.52 15.80 1.26
N CYS A 71 -18.11 15.99 2.43
CA CYS A 71 -17.40 15.93 3.70
C CYS A 71 -16.73 14.56 3.89
N LEU A 72 -17.48 13.47 3.71
CA LEU A 72 -16.97 12.10 3.88
C LEU A 72 -15.83 11.77 2.90
N ARG A 73 -15.86 12.29 1.67
CA ARG A 73 -14.75 12.11 0.71
C ARG A 73 -13.48 12.83 1.17
N ASN A 74 -13.61 14.01 1.76
CA ASN A 74 -12.48 14.74 2.32
C ASN A 74 -11.92 13.99 3.54
N ASP A 75 -12.78 13.52 4.43
CA ASP A 75 -12.40 12.74 5.61
C ASP A 75 -11.70 11.43 5.21
N HIS A 76 -12.25 10.71 4.22
CA HIS A 76 -11.65 9.49 3.67
C HIS A 76 -10.24 9.74 3.14
N LYS A 77 -10.07 10.83 2.38
CA LYS A 77 -8.75 11.23 1.87
C LYS A 77 -7.77 11.56 2.99
N ALA A 78 -8.24 12.19 4.07
CA ALA A 78 -7.40 12.49 5.23
C ALA A 78 -6.98 11.21 5.97
N VAL A 79 -7.93 10.31 6.25
CA VAL A 79 -7.66 9.01 6.90
C VAL A 79 -6.69 8.17 6.06
N MET A 80 -6.84 8.14 4.75
CA MET A 80 -5.94 7.40 3.86
C MET A 80 -4.49 7.89 3.92
N LYS A 81 -4.28 9.21 3.97
CA LYS A 81 -2.93 9.77 4.14
C LYS A 81 -2.32 9.35 5.47
N LEU A 82 -3.09 9.37 6.55
CA LEU A 82 -2.62 8.95 7.87
C LEU A 82 -2.24 7.46 7.88
N ILE A 83 -3.02 6.60 7.22
CA ILE A 83 -2.68 5.17 7.06
C ILE A 83 -1.34 5.01 6.34
N GLU A 84 -1.14 5.72 5.23
CA GLU A 84 0.12 5.72 4.48
C GLU A 84 1.31 6.13 5.36
N GLU A 85 1.19 7.22 6.10
CA GLU A 85 2.22 7.72 7.02
C GLU A 85 2.57 6.72 8.11
N LYS A 86 1.56 6.12 8.78
CA LYS A 86 1.78 5.13 9.85
C LYS A 86 2.44 3.86 9.33
N LEU A 87 2.05 3.38 8.14
CA LEU A 87 2.70 2.23 7.51
C LEU A 87 4.16 2.52 7.16
N HIS A 88 4.46 3.73 6.67
CA HIS A 88 5.85 4.14 6.42
C HIS A 88 6.69 4.18 7.71
N GLN A 89 6.13 4.67 8.82
CA GLN A 89 6.79 4.69 10.13
C GLN A 89 7.16 3.27 10.58
N ILE A 90 6.20 2.34 10.57
CA ILE A 90 6.42 0.94 10.96
C ILE A 90 7.51 0.27 10.11
N HIS A 91 7.48 0.50 8.80
CA HIS A 91 8.50 -0.04 7.90
C HIS A 91 9.87 0.60 8.11
N ALA A 92 9.95 1.90 8.40
CA ALA A 92 11.19 2.58 8.72
C ALA A 92 11.81 2.05 10.01
N GLU A 93 11.02 1.93 11.07
CA GLU A 93 11.44 1.34 12.35
C GLU A 93 11.93 -0.10 12.19
N THR A 94 11.22 -0.91 11.40
CA THR A 94 11.62 -2.30 11.12
C THR A 94 12.93 -2.37 10.35
N ARG A 95 13.16 -1.45 9.39
CA ARG A 95 14.45 -1.37 8.66
C ARG A 95 15.59 -0.99 9.59
N LEU A 96 15.39 -0.01 10.48
CA LEU A 96 16.41 0.41 11.45
C LEU A 96 16.75 -0.72 12.42
N ARG A 97 15.74 -1.44 12.94
CA ARG A 97 15.95 -2.60 13.81
C ARG A 97 16.75 -3.71 13.10
N ARG A 98 16.38 -4.07 11.87
CA ARG A 98 17.12 -5.07 11.08
C ARG A 98 18.53 -4.62 10.70
N GLY A 99 18.71 -3.32 10.44
CA GLY A 99 20.03 -2.72 10.20
C GLY A 99 20.93 -2.80 11.43
N ALA A 100 20.42 -2.44 12.60
CA ALA A 100 21.15 -2.54 13.88
C ALA A 100 21.48 -3.99 14.25
N GLU A 101 20.58 -4.94 13.98
CA GLU A 101 20.84 -6.38 14.12
C GLU A 101 21.95 -6.87 13.17
N SER A 102 22.09 -6.27 11.98
CA SER A 102 23.18 -6.58 11.05
C SER A 102 24.52 -5.93 11.42
N GLU A 103 24.52 -4.77 12.07
CA GLU A 103 25.72 -4.05 12.51
C GLU A 103 26.30 -4.59 13.84
N GLY A 104 25.47 -5.25 14.67
CA GLY A 104 25.93 -5.97 15.87
C GLY A 104 26.77 -7.22 15.59
N VAL A 105 26.82 -7.69 14.33
CA VAL A 105 27.62 -8.85 13.89
C VAL A 105 28.91 -8.40 13.18
N ALA A 106 29.15 -7.09 13.02
CA ALA A 106 30.31 -6.56 12.31
C ALA A 106 31.50 -6.19 13.23
N ARG A 107 31.54 -6.70 14.47
CA ARG A 107 32.70 -6.58 15.37
C ARG A 107 33.08 -7.92 16.00
N GLY A 108 33.18 -8.96 15.18
CA GLY A 108 33.67 -10.27 15.57
C GLY A 108 33.83 -11.17 14.36
N GLU A 109 35.07 -11.25 13.85
CA GLU A 109 35.59 -12.20 12.85
C GLU A 109 34.89 -12.29 11.49
N GLU A 110 35.68 -11.98 10.47
CA GLU A 110 35.44 -12.10 9.04
C GLU A 110 35.19 -13.56 8.61
N ARG A 111 34.09 -14.17 9.04
CA ARG A 111 33.65 -15.45 8.50
C ARG A 111 32.85 -15.19 7.24
N ARG A 112 33.56 -15.17 6.11
CA ARG A 112 32.96 -15.24 4.76
C ARG A 112 31.85 -16.30 4.79
N ILE A 113 30.59 -15.89 4.73
CA ILE A 113 29.46 -16.81 4.60
C ILE A 113 29.57 -17.39 3.19
N LEU A 114 30.33 -18.48 3.07
CA LEU A 114 30.28 -19.32 1.89
C LEU A 114 28.86 -19.90 1.84
N PRO A 115 28.12 -19.74 0.73
CA PRO A 115 26.79 -20.31 0.63
C PRO A 115 26.90 -21.82 0.85
N THR A 116 26.14 -22.34 1.81
CA THR A 116 26.04 -23.77 2.05
C THR A 116 25.50 -24.43 0.78
N ALA A 117 26.20 -25.43 0.26
CA ALA A 117 25.77 -26.16 -0.93
C ALA A 117 24.37 -26.77 -0.67
N PHE A 118 23.38 -26.35 -1.45
CA PHE A 118 21.97 -26.74 -1.26
C PHE A 118 21.53 -27.87 -2.19
N ALA A 119 22.38 -28.30 -3.12
CA ALA A 119 22.06 -29.32 -4.09
C ALA A 119 23.26 -30.24 -4.35
N ARG A 120 23.01 -31.55 -4.39
CA ARG A 120 23.96 -32.57 -4.83
C ARG A 120 23.54 -33.07 -6.21
N VAL A 121 24.44 -32.99 -7.18
CA VAL A 121 24.22 -33.57 -8.51
C VAL A 121 24.25 -35.09 -8.38
N SER A 122 23.16 -35.78 -8.73
CA SER A 122 23.03 -37.23 -8.56
C SER A 122 23.45 -38.04 -9.78
N GLN A 123 23.33 -37.47 -10.99
CA GLN A 123 23.71 -38.12 -12.25
C GLN A 123 24.20 -37.09 -13.26
N VAL A 124 25.18 -37.49 -14.07
CA VAL A 124 25.68 -36.74 -15.23
C VAL A 124 25.70 -37.70 -16.42
N THR A 125 25.21 -37.26 -17.58
CA THR A 125 25.15 -38.08 -18.80
C THR A 125 26.42 -37.93 -19.64
N ASP A 126 26.87 -39.04 -20.23
CA ASP A 126 28.07 -39.08 -21.07
C ASP A 126 27.91 -38.20 -22.32
N GLY A 127 28.90 -37.36 -22.58
CA GLY A 127 28.91 -36.40 -23.70
C GLY A 127 28.18 -35.08 -23.43
N SER A 128 27.70 -34.83 -22.21
CA SER A 128 27.10 -33.54 -21.85
C SER A 128 28.16 -32.49 -21.43
N PRO A 129 27.88 -31.18 -21.58
CA PRO A 129 28.77 -30.12 -21.10
C PRO A 129 29.10 -30.21 -19.59
N ALA A 130 28.21 -30.82 -18.81
CA ALA A 130 28.42 -31.07 -17.38
C ALA A 130 29.44 -32.21 -17.12
N ALA A 131 29.55 -33.20 -18.02
CA ALA A 131 30.53 -34.28 -17.91
C ALA A 131 31.96 -33.79 -18.12
N SER A 132 32.18 -32.90 -19.09
CA SER A 132 33.49 -32.30 -19.36
C SER A 132 33.95 -31.33 -18.26
N ALA A 133 33.01 -30.72 -17.54
CA ALA A 133 33.23 -29.78 -16.45
C ALA A 133 33.75 -30.40 -15.15
N VAL A 134 33.31 -31.61 -14.80
CA VAL A 134 33.71 -32.28 -13.54
C VAL A 134 35.20 -32.67 -13.50
N SER A 135 35.86 -32.77 -14.65
CA SER A 135 37.25 -33.23 -14.75
C SER A 135 38.30 -32.14 -14.46
N GLN A 136 37.90 -30.90 -14.19
CA GLN A 136 38.83 -29.84 -13.81
C GLN A 136 38.41 -29.27 -12.45
N ASP A 137 39.31 -29.31 -11.47
CA ASP A 137 39.13 -28.70 -10.16
C ASP A 137 39.05 -27.17 -10.28
N TYR A 138 37.92 -26.64 -10.74
CA TYR A 138 37.67 -25.21 -10.77
C TYR A 138 36.65 -24.82 -9.69
N LYS A 139 37.13 -24.11 -8.68
CA LYS A 139 36.29 -23.29 -7.81
C LYS A 139 35.61 -22.25 -8.70
N VAL A 140 34.29 -22.37 -8.90
CA VAL A 140 33.49 -21.35 -9.59
C VAL A 140 33.42 -20.11 -8.71
N TYR A 141 34.36 -19.18 -8.90
CA TYR A 141 34.24 -17.81 -8.42
C TYR A 141 33.66 -16.97 -9.55
N VAL A 142 32.36 -16.67 -9.46
CA VAL A 142 31.77 -15.60 -10.30
C VAL A 142 32.20 -14.27 -9.70
N SER A 143 33.38 -13.80 -10.08
CA SER A 143 33.82 -12.42 -9.83
C SER A 143 33.20 -11.54 -10.92
N VAL A 144 32.07 -10.89 -10.61
CA VAL A 144 31.62 -9.74 -11.40
C VAL A 144 32.45 -8.55 -10.97
N CYS A 145 33.60 -8.34 -11.62
CA CYS A 145 34.38 -7.12 -11.49
C CYS A 145 34.27 -6.34 -12.80
N CYS A 146 33.18 -5.57 -12.91
CA CYS A 146 33.22 -4.33 -13.65
C CYS A 146 34.16 -3.37 -12.91
N LEU A 147 35.21 -2.87 -13.56
CA LEU A 147 35.80 -1.51 -13.46
C LEU A 147 37.16 -1.50 -14.21
N PHE A 148 37.29 -0.88 -15.38
CA PHE A 148 37.59 0.56 -15.60
C PHE A 148 39.04 0.97 -15.25
N HIS A 149 39.95 1.09 -16.23
CA HIS A 149 40.71 2.34 -16.45
C HIS A 149 41.57 2.36 -17.73
N ARG A 150 41.72 3.59 -18.22
CA ARG A 150 42.33 4.10 -19.45
C ARG A 150 43.83 3.87 -19.58
N GLY A 151 44.29 3.97 -20.83
CA GLY A 151 45.66 4.24 -21.26
C GLY A 151 45.74 4.23 -22.77
#